data_AF-X1LQD7-F1
#
_entry.id   AF-X1LQD7-F1
#
_cell.length_a   1.000
_cell.length_b   1.000
_cell.length_c   1.000
_cell.angle_alpha   90.00
_cell.angle_beta   90.00
_cell.angle_gamma   90.00
#
_symmetry.space_group_name_H-M   'P 1'
#
loop_
_entity.id
_entity.type
_entity.pdbx_description
1 polymer ?
#
loop_
_entity_poly.entity_id
_entity_poly.type
_entity_poly.pdbx_seq_one_letter_code
_entity_poly.pdbx_strand_id
1 'polypeptide(L)'
;NLEKLNAIRLLMKKEPKEDSPYLFVDRFYKQLQERNVNDIFTKAAKRAGIVVPEGKRLRVYSLRSVFETQMGNAGLPQTWIDMMMGHTVGGSRGKYVKPPEADWLEKAREVEQFISISLVQDRDAMRQNTTRQRDALELFMRLEEKYGRENMERLMKGYIDLRSKELEASEKG
;
A
#
# COMPACT_ATOMS: atom_id res chain seq x y z
N ASN A 1 0.79 18.40 -16.92
CA ASN A 1 2.24 18.36 -17.18
C ASN A 1 2.63 16.95 -17.66
N LEU A 2 2.49 16.72 -18.97
CA LEU A 2 2.62 15.40 -19.62
C LEU A 2 4.07 14.86 -19.60
N GLU A 3 5.06 15.72 -19.48
CA GLU A 3 6.48 15.33 -19.57
C GLU A 3 6.96 14.56 -18.34
N LYS A 4 6.47 14.90 -17.15
CA LYS A 4 6.78 14.15 -15.91
C LYS A 4 6.11 12.77 -15.87
N LEU A 5 4.90 12.65 -16.44
CA LEU A 5 4.23 11.36 -16.59
C LEU A 5 4.96 10.48 -17.62
N ASN A 6 5.43 11.07 -18.73
CA ASN A 6 6.23 10.36 -19.74
C ASN A 6 7.60 9.91 -19.21
N ALA A 7 8.27 10.71 -18.35
CA ALA A 7 9.54 10.33 -17.74
C ALA A 7 9.42 9.12 -16.78
N ILE A 8 8.31 9.04 -16.04
CA ILE A 8 8.00 7.88 -15.17
C ILE A 8 7.62 6.66 -16.03
N ARG A 9 6.89 6.86 -17.12
CA ARG A 9 6.53 5.83 -18.12
C ARG A 9 7.76 5.23 -18.81
N LEU A 10 8.78 6.04 -19.09
CA LEU A 10 10.03 5.60 -19.73
C LEU A 10 10.93 4.75 -18.81
N LEU A 11 10.86 4.98 -17.49
CA LEU A 11 11.64 4.25 -16.48
C LEU A 11 11.08 2.86 -16.20
N MET A 12 9.79 2.63 -16.41
CA MET A 12 9.14 1.32 -16.28
C MET A 12 9.01 0.67 -17.66
N LYS A 13 10.06 -0.05 -18.08
CA LYS A 13 10.28 -0.62 -19.43
C LYS A 13 9.21 -1.58 -20.01
N LYS A 14 7.96 -1.59 -19.54
CA LYS A 14 6.81 -2.24 -20.17
C LYS A 14 5.53 -1.70 -19.54
N GLU A 15 4.67 -1.11 -20.34
CA GLU A 15 3.29 -0.82 -19.93
C GLU A 15 2.61 -2.13 -19.47
N PRO A 16 1.81 -2.11 -18.39
CA PRO A 16 0.89 -3.19 -18.10
C PRO A 16 0.01 -3.42 -19.31
N LYS A 17 0.02 -4.64 -19.87
CA LYS A 17 -1.03 -4.99 -20.84
C LYS A 17 -2.35 -4.99 -20.06
N GLU A 18 -3.19 -4.00 -20.32
CA GLU A 18 -4.51 -3.80 -19.71
C GLU A 18 -5.46 -5.00 -19.85
N ASP A 19 -5.14 -5.96 -20.72
CA ASP A 19 -6.00 -7.11 -21.03
C ASP A 19 -5.84 -8.35 -20.11
N SER A 20 -5.14 -8.26 -18.98
CA SER A 20 -5.02 -9.43 -18.09
C SER A 20 -6.28 -9.61 -17.22
N PRO A 21 -6.94 -10.78 -17.24
CA PRO A 21 -8.14 -11.02 -16.42
C PRO A 21 -7.82 -11.23 -14.92
N TYR A 22 -6.55 -11.12 -14.52
CA TYR A 22 -6.08 -11.41 -13.17
C TYR A 22 -5.69 -10.13 -12.42
N LEU A 23 -6.16 -10.01 -11.18
CA LEU A 23 -5.83 -8.89 -10.30
C LEU A 23 -4.33 -8.78 -9.99
N PHE A 24 -3.65 -9.93 -9.84
CA PHE A 24 -2.21 -9.99 -9.59
C PHE A 24 -1.51 -10.83 -10.67
N VAL A 25 -0.49 -10.25 -11.27
CA VAL A 25 0.24 -10.83 -12.40
C VAL A 25 1.74 -10.82 -12.18
N ASP A 26 2.45 -11.70 -12.88
CA ASP A 26 3.90 -11.67 -12.94
C ASP A 26 4.42 -10.58 -13.90
N ARG A 27 5.75 -10.48 -14.02
CA ARG A 27 6.43 -9.53 -14.95
C ARG A 27 6.10 -9.77 -16.44
N PHE A 28 5.43 -10.87 -16.77
CA PHE A 28 5.00 -11.25 -18.10
C PHE A 28 3.47 -11.17 -18.28
N TYR A 29 2.75 -10.56 -17.33
CA TYR A 29 1.29 -10.39 -17.33
C TYR A 29 0.50 -11.70 -17.22
N LYS A 30 1.15 -12.77 -16.74
CA LYS A 30 0.51 -14.06 -16.49
C LYS A 30 0.05 -14.14 -15.04
N GLN A 31 -0.92 -15.01 -14.79
CA GLN A 31 -1.36 -15.35 -13.45
C GLN A 31 -0.17 -15.78 -12.58
N LEU A 32 -0.07 -15.20 -11.38
CA LEU A 32 0.91 -15.66 -10.41
C LEU A 32 0.59 -17.09 -9.96
N GLN A 33 1.59 -17.97 -10.04
CA GLN A 33 1.47 -19.31 -9.46
C GLN A 33 1.73 -19.28 -7.96
N GLU A 34 1.20 -20.27 -7.24
CA GLU A 34 1.33 -20.38 -5.78
C GLU A 34 2.80 -20.36 -5.32
N ARG A 35 3.70 -20.97 -6.09
CA ARG A 35 5.15 -20.94 -5.82
C ARG A 35 5.68 -19.50 -5.84
N ASN A 36 5.30 -18.70 -6.84
CA ASN A 36 5.71 -17.31 -6.94
C ASN A 36 5.21 -16.50 -5.75
N VAL A 37 3.97 -16.72 -5.32
CA VAL A 37 3.39 -16.04 -4.15
C VAL A 37 4.16 -16.40 -2.87
N ASN A 38 4.46 -17.69 -2.65
CA ASN A 38 5.28 -18.13 -1.52
C ASN A 38 6.71 -17.56 -1.55
N ASP A 39 7.33 -17.48 -2.73
CA ASP A 39 8.67 -16.89 -2.88
C ASP A 39 8.67 -15.38 -2.57
N ILE A 40 7.65 -14.65 -3.04
CA ILE A 40 7.45 -13.22 -2.74
C ILE A 40 7.30 -13.03 -1.23
N PHE A 41 6.42 -13.82 -0.60
CA PHE A 41 6.18 -13.75 0.84
C PHE A 41 7.44 -14.06 1.66
N THR A 42 8.18 -15.12 1.30
CA THR A 42 9.41 -15.48 2.01
C THR A 42 10.48 -14.39 1.90
N LYS A 43 10.62 -13.76 0.72
CA LYS A 43 11.52 -12.61 0.53
C LYS A 43 11.09 -11.41 1.37
N ALA A 44 9.79 -11.12 1.44
CA ALA A 44 9.26 -10.03 2.26
C ALA A 44 9.52 -10.27 3.74
N ALA A 45 9.27 -11.48 4.24
CA ALA A 45 9.52 -11.85 5.63
C ALA A 45 11.01 -11.72 6.02
N LYS A 46 11.92 -12.15 5.14
CA LYS A 46 13.37 -11.96 5.34
C LYS A 46 13.74 -10.48 5.42
N ARG A 47 13.18 -9.63 4.54
CA ARG A 47 13.40 -8.17 4.56
C ARG A 47 12.86 -7.51 5.84
N ALA A 48 11.75 -8.03 6.37
CA ALA A 48 11.18 -7.59 7.62
C ALA A 48 11.94 -8.11 8.87
N GLY A 49 13.01 -8.90 8.70
CA GLY A 49 13.79 -9.44 9.80
C GLY A 49 13.09 -10.56 10.58
N ILE A 50 12.06 -11.20 9.99
CA ILE A 50 11.36 -12.31 10.64
C ILE A 50 12.30 -13.54 10.65
N VAL A 51 12.74 -13.93 11.85
CA VAL A 51 13.57 -15.12 12.06
C VAL A 51 12.67 -16.35 12.09
N VAL A 52 12.92 -17.30 11.18
CA VAL A 52 12.22 -18.57 11.16
C VAL A 52 13.03 -19.58 11.97
N PRO A 53 12.45 -20.25 13.00
CA PRO A 53 13.14 -21.26 13.78
C PRO A 53 13.66 -22.41 12.91
N GLU A 54 14.77 -23.02 13.34
CA GLU A 54 15.38 -24.14 12.64
C GLU A 54 14.37 -25.30 12.48
N GLY A 55 14.30 -25.88 11.27
CA GLY A 55 13.32 -26.91 10.92
C GLY A 55 11.91 -26.42 10.57
N LYS A 56 11.57 -25.14 10.80
CA LYS A 56 10.28 -24.57 10.38
C LYS A 56 10.39 -23.85 9.03
N ARG A 57 9.27 -23.77 8.32
CA ARG A 57 9.15 -23.02 7.07
C ARG A 57 8.03 -22.00 7.20
N LEU A 58 8.34 -20.75 6.90
CA LEU A 58 7.35 -19.70 6.76
C LEU A 58 6.68 -19.85 5.39
N ARG A 59 5.36 -20.02 5.36
CA ARG A 59 4.57 -20.18 4.13
C ARG A 59 3.43 -19.18 4.12
N VAL A 60 2.87 -18.88 2.96
CA VAL A 60 1.70 -17.99 2.84
C VAL A 60 0.55 -18.48 3.71
N TYR A 61 0.39 -19.81 3.87
CA TYR A 61 -0.56 -20.41 4.79
C TYR A 61 -0.47 -19.88 6.24
N SER A 62 0.72 -19.50 6.71
CA SER A 62 0.90 -18.91 8.03
C SER A 62 0.11 -17.60 8.21
N LEU A 63 -0.09 -16.83 7.13
CA LEU A 63 -0.91 -15.61 7.18
C LEU A 63 -2.38 -15.91 7.48
N ARG A 64 -2.90 -17.04 6.98
CA ARG A 64 -4.27 -17.49 7.25
C ARG A 64 -4.46 -17.83 8.73
N SER A 65 -3.46 -18.50 9.33
CA SER A 65 -3.46 -18.77 10.78
C SER A 65 -3.38 -17.50 11.61
N VAL A 66 -2.61 -16.50 11.18
CA VAL A 66 -2.60 -15.17 11.82
C VAL A 66 -3.98 -14.52 11.74
N PHE A 67 -4.59 -14.50 10.56
CA PHE A 67 -5.94 -13.96 10.38
C PHE A 67 -6.96 -14.65 11.31
N GLU A 68 -6.98 -15.98 11.32
CA GLU A 68 -7.86 -16.76 12.19
C GLU A 68 -7.66 -16.43 13.67
N THR A 69 -6.41 -16.37 14.12
CA THR A 69 -6.06 -16.06 15.51
C THR A 69 -6.51 -14.65 15.90
N GLN A 70 -6.26 -13.65 15.04
CA GLN A 70 -6.61 -12.26 15.35
C GLN A 70 -8.12 -12.06 15.33
N MET A 71 -8.84 -12.61 14.36
CA MET A 71 -10.30 -12.53 14.31
C MET A 71 -10.94 -13.26 15.51
N GLY A 72 -10.39 -14.39 15.93
CA GLY A 72 -10.82 -15.08 17.15
C GLY A 72 -10.59 -14.23 18.41
N ASN A 73 -9.44 -13.55 18.50
CA ASN A 73 -9.16 -12.61 19.60
C ASN A 73 -10.10 -11.39 19.62
N ALA A 74 -10.61 -10.96 18.46
CA ALA A 74 -11.64 -9.92 18.36
C ALA A 74 -13.04 -10.41 18.80
N GLY A 75 -13.17 -11.69 19.17
CA GLY A 75 -14.43 -12.29 19.64
C GLY A 75 -15.35 -12.76 18.52
N LEU A 76 -14.87 -12.89 17.28
CA LEU A 76 -15.67 -13.41 16.18
C LEU A 76 -15.91 -14.93 16.37
N PRO A 77 -17.15 -15.41 16.15
CA PRO A 77 -17.43 -16.84 16.16
C PRO A 77 -16.59 -17.58 15.13
N GLN A 78 -16.02 -18.73 15.50
CA GLN A 78 -15.20 -19.55 14.60
C GLN A 78 -15.91 -19.87 13.28
N THR A 79 -17.23 -20.09 13.33
CA THR A 79 -18.04 -20.37 12.14
C THR A 79 -18.06 -19.22 11.13
N TRP A 80 -17.93 -17.97 11.59
CA TRP A 80 -17.82 -16.79 10.73
C TRP A 80 -16.42 -16.69 10.13
N ILE A 81 -15.39 -16.97 10.93
CA ILE A 81 -13.99 -16.98 10.48
C ILE A 81 -13.80 -18.04 9.40
N ASP A 82 -14.30 -19.25 9.62
CA ASP A 82 -14.30 -20.34 8.65
C ASP A 82 -15.00 -19.96 7.34
N MET A 83 -16.14 -19.26 7.42
CA MET A 83 -16.85 -18.78 6.24
C MET A 83 -16.05 -17.71 5.48
N MET A 84 -15.46 -16.73 6.18
CA MET A 84 -14.59 -15.70 5.58
C MET A 84 -13.35 -16.32 4.92
N MET A 85 -12.85 -17.40 5.50
CA MET A 85 -11.74 -18.19 4.97
C MET A 85 -12.16 -19.06 3.77
N GLY A 86 -13.46 -19.23 3.49
CA GLY A 86 -13.96 -20.08 2.42
C GLY A 86 -13.96 -21.58 2.77
N HIS A 87 -13.90 -21.94 4.05
CA HIS A 87 -14.13 -23.32 4.49
C HIS A 87 -15.60 -23.71 4.33
N THR A 88 -15.85 -24.97 3.97
CA THR A 88 -17.21 -25.51 3.90
C THR A 88 -17.75 -25.73 5.31
N VAL A 89 -18.62 -24.83 5.77
CA VAL A 89 -19.32 -24.99 7.04
C VAL A 89 -20.44 -26.03 6.86
N GLY A 90 -20.16 -27.28 7.24
CA GLY A 90 -21.11 -28.39 7.11
C GLY A 90 -22.34 -28.27 8.01
N GLY A 91 -23.48 -28.80 7.55
CA GLY A 91 -24.71 -28.99 8.34
C GLY A 91 -25.69 -27.81 8.35
N SER A 92 -26.74 -27.93 9.18
CA SER A 92 -27.82 -26.93 9.35
C SER A 92 -27.35 -25.56 9.85
N ARG A 93 -26.11 -25.47 10.37
CA ARG A 93 -25.47 -24.22 10.82
C ARG A 93 -25.09 -23.30 9.65
N GLY A 94 -24.73 -23.82 8.47
CA GLY A 94 -24.37 -22.98 7.32
C GLY A 94 -25.50 -22.07 6.81
N LYS A 95 -26.77 -22.39 7.13
CA LYS A 95 -27.95 -21.63 6.69
C LYS A 95 -28.22 -20.34 7.47
N TYR A 96 -27.65 -20.18 8.67
CA TYR A 96 -27.95 -19.08 9.59
C TYR A 96 -26.72 -18.23 9.97
N VAL A 97 -25.61 -18.43 9.29
CA VAL A 97 -24.28 -17.97 9.73
C VAL A 97 -23.71 -16.99 8.71
N LYS A 98 -24.50 -16.06 8.21
CA LYS A 98 -23.92 -14.86 7.59
C LYS A 98 -23.78 -13.80 8.67
N PRO A 99 -22.55 -13.36 9.00
CA PRO A 99 -22.38 -12.19 9.84
C PRO A 99 -23.19 -11.03 9.25
N PRO A 100 -23.93 -10.26 10.05
CA PRO A 100 -24.33 -8.92 9.64
C PRO A 100 -23.08 -8.15 9.24
N GLU A 101 -23.12 -7.49 8.08
CA GLU A 101 -21.91 -6.88 7.51
C GLU A 101 -21.28 -5.85 8.46
N ALA A 102 -22.12 -5.11 9.19
CA ALA A 102 -21.70 -4.13 10.19
C ALA A 102 -20.88 -4.76 11.33
N ASP A 103 -21.34 -5.88 11.87
CA ASP A 103 -20.76 -6.49 13.09
C ASP A 103 -19.36 -7.02 12.84
N TRP A 104 -19.13 -7.72 11.72
CA TRP A 104 -17.79 -8.24 11.44
C TRP A 104 -16.84 -7.13 10.99
N LEU A 105 -17.32 -6.08 10.32
CA LEU A 105 -16.49 -4.91 9.96
C LEU A 105 -16.01 -4.17 11.20
N GLU A 106 -16.87 -3.99 12.20
CA GLU A 106 -16.49 -3.40 13.48
C GLU A 106 -15.38 -4.23 14.15
N LYS A 107 -15.55 -5.56 14.22
CA LYS A 107 -14.53 -6.46 14.77
C LYS A 107 -13.25 -6.53 13.95
N ALA A 108 -13.35 -6.46 12.62
CA ALA A 108 -12.18 -6.40 11.75
C ALA A 108 -11.38 -5.11 11.95
N ARG A 109 -12.04 -3.98 12.26
CA ARG A 109 -11.36 -2.72 12.61
C ARG A 109 -10.52 -2.84 13.88
N GLU A 110 -11.01 -3.55 14.91
CA GLU A 110 -10.26 -3.77 16.16
C GLU A 110 -8.91 -4.45 15.92
N VAL A 111 -8.82 -5.32 14.91
CA VAL A 111 -7.61 -6.07 14.56
C VAL A 111 -6.94 -5.61 13.26
N GLU A 112 -7.41 -4.51 12.66
CA GLU A 112 -6.95 -4.03 11.35
C GLU A 112 -5.43 -3.84 11.31
N GLN A 113 -4.84 -3.36 12.41
CA GLN A 113 -3.39 -3.19 12.54
C GLN A 113 -2.57 -4.48 12.34
N PHE A 114 -3.19 -5.66 12.55
CA PHE A 114 -2.53 -6.96 12.42
C PHE A 114 -2.82 -7.64 11.09
N ILE A 115 -3.94 -7.31 10.44
CA ILE A 115 -4.42 -8.00 9.24
C ILE A 115 -4.40 -7.14 7.97
N SER A 116 -4.20 -5.83 8.11
CA SER A 116 -4.15 -4.88 7.00
C SER A 116 -2.94 -3.96 7.06
N ILE A 117 -2.53 -3.48 5.88
CA ILE A 117 -1.48 -2.48 5.69
C ILE A 117 -2.03 -1.05 5.59
N SER A 118 -3.35 -0.84 5.72
CA SER A 118 -4.00 0.49 5.61
C SER A 118 -3.31 1.53 6.50
N LEU A 119 -2.97 1.13 7.74
CA LEU A 119 -2.34 1.98 8.75
C LEU A 119 -0.83 2.23 8.51
N VAL A 120 -0.16 1.38 7.74
CA VAL A 120 1.28 1.49 7.46
C VAL A 120 1.54 2.51 6.35
N GLN A 121 0.65 2.58 5.36
CA GLN A 121 0.74 3.55 4.27
C GLN A 121 0.74 5.00 4.78
N ASP A 122 -0.05 5.30 5.82
CA ASP A 122 -0.09 6.65 6.41
C ASP A 122 1.25 7.05 7.06
N ARG A 123 1.92 6.13 7.74
CA ARG A 123 3.21 6.41 8.40
C ARG A 123 4.37 6.53 7.43
N ASP A 124 4.41 5.68 6.41
CA ASP A 124 5.45 5.74 5.38
C ASP A 124 5.24 6.94 4.44
N ALA A 125 3.99 7.28 4.11
CA ALA A 125 3.64 8.51 3.39
C ALA A 125 4.04 9.75 4.20
N MET A 126 3.75 9.77 5.51
CA MET A 126 4.23 10.83 6.41
C MET A 126 5.75 10.95 6.40
N ARG A 127 6.48 9.84 6.58
CA ARG A 127 7.95 9.83 6.58
C ARG A 127 8.53 10.35 5.27
N GLN A 128 8.02 9.91 4.13
CA GLN A 128 8.49 10.39 2.82
C GLN A 128 8.19 11.89 2.62
N ASN A 129 7.06 12.39 3.13
CA ASN A 129 6.74 13.81 3.09
C ASN A 129 7.70 14.63 3.97
N THR A 130 8.03 14.15 5.17
CA THR A 130 8.94 14.86 6.08
C THR A 130 10.37 14.93 5.51
N THR A 131 10.84 13.86 4.86
CA THR A 131 12.16 13.85 4.22
C THR A 131 12.20 14.82 3.03
N ARG A 132 11.16 14.82 2.17
CA ARG A 132 11.07 15.76 1.04
C ARG A 132 10.99 17.22 1.50
N GLN A 133 10.29 17.49 2.61
CA GLN A 133 10.24 18.82 3.21
C GLN A 133 11.59 19.26 3.76
N ARG A 134 12.34 18.37 4.42
CA ARG A 134 13.71 18.65 4.88
C ARG A 134 14.66 18.93 3.72
N ASP A 135 14.64 18.10 2.69
CA ASP A 135 15.50 18.27 1.51
C ASP A 135 15.19 19.58 0.78
N ALA A 136 13.90 19.94 0.69
CA ALA A 136 13.48 21.21 0.13
C ALA A 136 13.96 22.40 0.99
N LEU A 137 13.85 22.30 2.31
CA LEU A 137 14.32 23.35 3.23
C LEU A 137 15.83 23.56 3.12
N GLU A 138 16.61 22.47 3.05
CA GLU A 138 18.06 22.53 2.91
C GLU A 138 18.47 23.15 1.57
N LEU A 139 17.76 22.82 0.50
CA LEU A 139 17.99 23.40 -0.82
C LEU A 139 17.63 24.89 -0.84
N PHE A 140 16.57 25.29 -0.13
CA PHE A 140 16.19 26.69 0.08
C PHE A 140 17.27 27.47 0.82
N MET A 141 17.79 26.93 1.91
CA MET A 141 18.87 27.57 2.68
C MET A 141 20.14 27.76 1.82
N ARG A 142 20.53 26.75 1.03
CA ARG A 142 21.69 26.86 0.11
C ARG A 142 21.46 27.87 -1.01
N LEU A 143 20.23 28.00 -1.50
CA LEU A 143 19.88 28.99 -2.53
C LEU A 143 19.87 30.40 -1.96
N GLU A 144 19.37 30.59 -0.75
CA GLU A 144 19.39 31.87 -0.03
C GLU A 144 20.83 32.33 0.22
N GLU A 145 21.71 31.41 0.64
CA GLU A 145 23.14 31.68 0.86
C GLU A 145 23.86 32.05 -0.45
N LYS A 146 23.51 31.41 -1.57
CA LYS A 146 24.16 31.64 -2.87
C LYS A 146 23.68 32.89 -3.61
N TYR A 147 22.40 33.22 -3.53
CA TYR A 147 21.80 34.29 -4.34
C TYR A 147 21.38 35.52 -3.54
N GLY A 148 21.39 35.42 -2.21
CA GLY A 148 20.90 36.47 -1.32
C GLY A 148 19.37 36.47 -1.24
N ARG A 149 18.85 36.88 -0.08
CA ARG A 149 17.42 36.80 0.29
C ARG A 149 16.51 37.53 -0.71
N GLU A 150 16.91 38.72 -1.17
CA GLU A 150 16.11 39.55 -2.09
C GLU A 150 15.95 38.95 -3.50
N ASN A 151 16.99 38.31 -4.05
CA ASN A 151 16.87 37.63 -5.34
C ASN A 151 16.03 36.35 -5.23
N MET A 152 16.08 35.69 -4.07
CA MET A 152 15.31 34.48 -3.80
C MET A 152 13.81 34.81 -3.68
N GLU A 153 13.45 35.93 -3.05
CA GLU A 153 12.08 36.44 -3.03
C GLU A 153 11.55 36.78 -4.43
N ARG A 154 12.38 37.39 -5.29
CA ARG A 154 12.02 37.64 -6.70
C ARG A 154 11.77 36.35 -7.48
N LEU A 155 12.63 35.35 -7.33
CA LEU A 155 12.48 34.04 -7.97
C LEU A 155 11.23 33.30 -7.48
N MET A 156 10.97 33.34 -6.16
CA MET A 156 9.78 32.73 -5.57
C MET A 156 8.49 33.40 -6.02
N LYS A 157 8.47 34.73 -6.10
CA LYS A 157 7.32 35.48 -6.61
C LYS A 157 7.04 35.15 -8.07
N GLY A 158 8.09 35.09 -8.91
CA GLY A 158 7.96 34.65 -10.30
C GLY A 158 7.47 33.21 -10.45
N TYR A 159 7.94 32.30 -9.60
CA TYR A 159 7.50 30.90 -9.60
C TYR A 159 6.03 30.75 -9.20
N ILE A 160 5.58 31.49 -8.17
CA ILE A 160 4.18 31.50 -7.73
C ILE A 160 3.28 32.05 -8.84
N ASP A 161 3.65 33.16 -9.48
CA ASP A 161 2.87 33.76 -10.57
C ASP A 161 2.76 32.83 -11.79
N LEU A 162 3.85 32.14 -12.15
CA LEU A 162 3.85 31.14 -13.22
C LEU A 162 2.92 29.96 -12.90
N ARG A 163 2.98 29.46 -11.66
CA ARG A 163 2.17 28.32 -11.22
C ARG A 163 0.69 28.65 -11.11
N SER A 164 0.35 29.85 -10.66
CA SER A 164 -1.04 30.34 -10.63
C SER A 164 -1.62 30.47 -12.05
N LYS A 165 -0.83 30.97 -13.02
CA LYS A 165 -1.26 31.04 -14.43
C LYS A 165 -1.43 29.66 -15.08
N GLU A 166 -0.58 28.69 -14.75
CA GLU A 166 -0.73 27.31 -15.21
C GLU A 166 -2.00 26.64 -14.66
N LEU A 167 -2.38 26.93 -13.41
CA LEU A 167 -3.60 26.43 -12.79
C LEU A 167 -4.85 27.06 -13.42
N GLU A 168 -4.87 28.38 -13.64
CA GLU A 168 -5.96 29.09 -14.32
C GLU A 168 -6.15 28.63 -15.78
N ALA A 169 -5.07 28.25 -16.47
CA ALA A 169 -5.13 27.70 -17.82
C ALA A 169 -5.64 26.24 -17.84
N SER A 170 -5.42 25.49 -16.76
CA SER A 170 -5.87 24.11 -16.61
C SER A 170 -7.35 23.99 -16.21
N GLU A 171 -7.96 25.03 -15.63
CA GLU A 171 -9.38 25.05 -15.24
C GLU A 171 -10.31 25.56 -16.36
N LYS A 172 -9.76 26.12 -17.44
CA LYS A 172 -10.50 26.67 -18.58
C LYS A 172 -10.49 25.79 -19.84
N GLY A 173 -9.91 24.59 -19.78
CA GLY A 173 -9.88 23.59 -20.87
C GLY A 173 -10.50 22.29 -20.43
#